data_AF-A0A6L6XKB1-F1
#
_entry.id   AF-A0A6L6XKB1-F1
#
_cell.length_a   1.000
_cell.length_b   1.000
_cell.length_c   1.000
_cell.angle_alpha   90.00
_cell.angle_beta   90.00
_cell.angle_gamma   90.00
#
_symmetry.space_group_name_H-M   'P 1'
#
loop_
_entity.id
_entity.type
_entity.pdbx_description
1 polymer ?
#
loop_
_entity_poly.entity_id
_entity_poly.type
_entity_poly.pdbx_seq_one_letter_code
_entity_poly.pdbx_strand_id
1 'polypeptide(L)'
;MIKNTKYKIGFDIWGLSTIIIIMIPNFIWFAVPAANDILRGESITKTVDVIASICQVLMVMSLCIFINEDRKKISFTRFIMAAIICCLLYFLCWILYYVSVTNAIVILGLIIFPCLTFLFFAIDRKNMIAVIPISIFMVCHLIYGIVNYII
;
A
#
# COMPACT_ATOMS: atom_id res chain seq x y z
N MET A 1 14.30 -20.02 13.83
CA MET A 1 13.61 -20.07 15.13
C MET A 1 12.34 -19.22 15.03
N ILE A 2 11.20 -19.83 14.72
CA ILE A 2 9.92 -19.11 14.64
C ILE A 2 9.47 -18.88 16.08
N LYS A 3 9.76 -17.68 16.60
CA LYS A 3 9.27 -17.24 17.91
C LYS A 3 7.74 -17.25 17.82
N ASN A 4 7.05 -17.98 18.70
CA ASN A 4 5.59 -17.98 18.79
C ASN A 4 5.12 -16.55 19.09
N THR A 5 4.83 -15.79 18.04
CA THR A 5 4.32 -14.43 18.14
C THR A 5 2.91 -14.52 18.71
N LYS A 6 2.75 -14.15 19.97
CA LYS A 6 1.44 -13.94 20.56
C LYS A 6 0.86 -12.67 19.95
N TYR A 7 -0.28 -12.81 19.29
CA TYR A 7 -1.07 -11.69 18.80
C TYR A 7 -2.18 -11.40 19.79
N LYS A 8 -2.43 -10.12 20.03
CA LYS A 8 -3.63 -9.65 20.72
C LYS A 8 -4.49 -8.83 19.77
N ILE A 9 -5.79 -8.90 19.97
CA ILE A 9 -6.76 -8.02 19.32
C ILE A 9 -6.72 -6.68 20.06
N GLY A 10 -6.54 -5.59 19.31
CA GLY A 10 -6.54 -4.23 19.84
C GLY A 10 -6.64 -3.23 18.70
N PHE A 11 -6.12 -2.02 18.92
CA PHE A 11 -6.08 -0.99 17.88
C PHE A 11 -4.69 -0.37 17.77
N ASP A 12 -4.11 -0.39 16.57
CA ASP A 12 -2.84 0.23 16.24
C ASP A 12 -3.07 1.55 15.49
N ILE A 13 -3.01 2.65 16.22
CA ILE A 13 -3.16 4.02 15.68
C ILE A 13 -2.14 4.32 14.58
N TRP A 14 -0.94 3.72 14.63
CA TRP A 14 0.09 3.95 13.63
C TRP A 14 -0.18 3.16 12.35
N GLY A 15 -0.79 1.97 12.48
CA GLY A 15 -1.33 1.22 11.34
C GLY A 15 -2.38 2.05 10.60
N LEU A 16 -3.37 2.59 11.34
CA LEU A 16 -4.36 3.49 10.75
C LEU A 16 -3.73 4.74 10.12
N SER A 17 -2.79 5.38 10.82
CA SER A 17 -2.12 6.58 10.31
C SER A 17 -1.41 6.32 8.99
N THR A 18 -0.72 5.19 8.87
CA THR A 18 -0.03 4.81 7.62
C THR A 18 -1.03 4.66 6.46
N ILE A 19 -2.19 4.05 6.72
CA ILE A 19 -3.26 3.89 5.72
C ILE A 19 -3.82 5.24 5.30
N ILE A 20 -4.18 6.09 6.26
CA ILE A 20 -4.76 7.41 5.97
C ILE A 20 -3.78 8.24 5.14
N ILE A 21 -2.49 8.29 5.53
CA ILE A 21 -1.46 9.05 4.81
C ILE A 21 -1.36 8.59 3.35
N ILE A 22 -1.30 7.28 3.12
CA ILE A 22 -1.22 6.72 1.76
C ILE A 22 -2.53 6.92 0.98
N MET A 23 -3.68 7.02 1.65
CA MET A 23 -4.95 7.28 0.98
C MET A 23 -5.18 8.76 0.61
N ILE A 24 -4.43 9.72 1.17
CA ILE A 24 -4.62 11.16 0.88
C ILE A 24 -4.65 11.46 -0.64
N PRO A 25 -3.64 11.04 -1.44
CA PRO A 25 -3.67 11.32 -2.87
C PRO A 25 -4.83 10.64 -3.59
N ASN A 26 -5.24 9.44 -3.15
CA ASN A 26 -6.37 8.72 -3.73
C ASN A 26 -7.70 9.47 -3.50
N PHE A 27 -7.89 10.07 -2.32
CA PHE A 27 -9.06 10.91 -2.06
C PHE A 27 -9.07 12.16 -2.92
N ILE A 28 -7.89 12.78 -3.13
CA ILE A 28 -7.75 13.92 -4.04
C ILE A 28 -8.10 13.51 -5.47
N TRP A 29 -7.57 12.37 -5.95
CA TRP A 29 -7.86 11.81 -7.28
C TRP A 29 -9.30 11.41 -7.50
N PHE A 30 -9.95 10.90 -6.46
CA PHE A 30 -11.38 10.61 -6.51
C PHE A 30 -12.21 11.88 -6.74
N ALA A 31 -11.88 12.97 -6.03
CA ALA A 31 -12.60 14.25 -6.09
C ALA A 31 -12.22 15.13 -7.30
N VAL A 32 -10.94 15.12 -7.70
CA VAL A 32 -10.36 15.97 -8.75
C VAL A 32 -9.60 15.08 -9.73
N PRO A 33 -10.21 14.74 -10.88
CA PRO A 33 -9.55 13.98 -11.94
C PRO A 33 -8.28 14.69 -12.44
N ALA A 34 -7.26 13.91 -12.81
CA ALA A 34 -6.08 14.46 -13.49
C ALA A 34 -6.43 14.87 -14.93
N ALA A 35 -5.63 15.76 -15.53
CA ALA A 35 -5.88 16.21 -16.91
C ALA A 35 -5.81 15.06 -17.93
N ASN A 36 -4.86 14.12 -17.75
CA ASN A 36 -4.71 12.91 -18.54
C ASN A 36 -4.99 11.67 -17.67
N ASP A 37 -6.25 11.50 -17.27
CA ASP A 37 -6.62 10.47 -16.27
C ASP A 37 -6.81 9.07 -16.86
N ILE A 38 -5.69 8.41 -17.19
CA ILE A 38 -5.70 7.04 -17.71
C ILE A 38 -6.19 6.01 -16.67
N LEU A 39 -6.06 6.31 -15.37
CA LEU A 39 -6.40 5.39 -14.29
C LEU A 39 -7.92 5.17 -14.11
N ARG A 40 -8.76 5.98 -14.75
CA ARG A 40 -10.24 5.79 -14.75
C ARG A 40 -10.74 4.83 -15.83
N GLY A 41 -9.85 4.27 -16.65
CA GLY A 41 -10.21 3.27 -17.66
C GLY A 41 -10.87 2.03 -17.06
N GLU A 42 -11.72 1.36 -17.83
CA GLU A 42 -12.30 0.09 -17.42
C GLU A 42 -11.21 -0.99 -17.34
N SER A 43 -11.27 -1.77 -16.26
CA SER A 43 -10.33 -2.87 -16.07
C SER A 43 -10.72 -4.10 -16.89
N ILE A 44 -9.74 -4.67 -17.59
CA ILE A 44 -9.84 -5.98 -18.22
C ILE A 44 -9.47 -7.13 -17.26
N THR A 45 -8.87 -6.83 -16.10
CA THR A 45 -8.43 -7.82 -15.10
C THR A 45 -9.42 -8.00 -13.94
N LYS A 46 -10.73 -7.97 -14.22
CA LYS A 46 -11.81 -7.95 -13.20
C LYS A 46 -11.64 -8.93 -12.03
N THR A 47 -11.28 -10.18 -12.30
CA THR A 47 -11.06 -11.19 -11.24
C THR A 47 -9.87 -10.84 -10.34
N VAL A 48 -8.78 -10.34 -10.91
CA VAL A 48 -7.58 -9.90 -10.16
C VAL A 48 -7.93 -8.72 -9.26
N ASP A 49 -8.76 -7.80 -9.75
CA ASP A 49 -9.17 -6.61 -9.02
C ASP A 49 -10.04 -6.96 -7.81
N VAL A 50 -10.93 -7.96 -7.94
CA VAL A 50 -11.72 -8.48 -6.82
C VAL A 50 -10.80 -9.09 -5.76
N ILE A 51 -9.84 -9.92 -6.16
CA ILE A 51 -8.85 -10.50 -5.24
C ILE A 51 -8.04 -9.40 -4.54
N ALA A 52 -7.57 -8.40 -5.31
CA ALA A 52 -6.86 -7.25 -4.77
C ALA A 52 -7.72 -6.53 -3.73
N SER A 53 -8.98 -6.24 -4.04
CA SER A 53 -9.90 -5.55 -3.13
C SER A 53 -10.12 -6.32 -1.83
N ILE A 54 -10.30 -7.65 -1.90
CA ILE A 54 -10.41 -8.51 -0.71
C ILE A 54 -9.12 -8.44 0.12
N CYS A 55 -7.96 -8.62 -0.52
CA CYS A 55 -6.67 -8.53 0.17
C CYS A 55 -6.41 -7.14 0.75
N GLN A 56 -6.86 -6.06 0.11
CA GLN A 56 -6.74 -4.70 0.61
C GLN A 56 -7.51 -4.51 1.91
N VAL A 57 -8.76 -4.99 1.96
CA VAL A 57 -9.59 -4.94 3.18
C VAL A 57 -8.96 -5.78 4.29
N LEU A 58 -8.50 -6.99 3.98
CA LEU A 58 -7.81 -7.86 4.95
C LEU A 58 -6.51 -7.22 5.45
N MET A 59 -5.74 -6.56 4.59
CA MET A 59 -4.55 -5.80 4.94
C MET A 59 -4.88 -4.68 5.92
N VAL A 60 -5.89 -3.85 5.62
CA VAL A 60 -6.31 -2.73 6.46
C VAL A 60 -6.73 -3.22 7.85
N MET A 61 -7.60 -4.24 7.91
CA MET A 61 -8.01 -4.84 9.16
C MET A 61 -6.81 -5.39 9.94
N SER A 62 -5.91 -6.09 9.25
CA SER A 62 -4.77 -6.74 9.90
C SER A 62 -3.76 -5.75 10.45
N LEU A 63 -3.51 -4.65 9.74
CA LEU A 63 -2.62 -3.57 10.18
C LEU A 63 -3.17 -2.83 11.39
N CYS A 64 -4.49 -2.64 11.45
CA CYS A 64 -5.12 -1.87 12.52
C CYS A 64 -5.46 -2.71 13.75
N ILE A 65 -5.84 -3.98 13.60
CA ILE A 65 -6.45 -4.78 14.68
C ILE A 65 -5.45 -5.74 15.34
N PHE A 66 -4.63 -6.44 14.54
CA PHE A 66 -3.76 -7.48 15.06
C PHE A 66 -2.43 -6.90 15.50
N ILE A 67 -2.21 -6.94 16.81
CA ILE A 67 -1.02 -6.40 17.45
C ILE A 67 -0.12 -7.54 17.90
N ASN A 68 1.12 -7.55 17.38
CA ASN A 68 2.16 -8.44 17.89
C ASN A 68 2.63 -7.95 19.28
N GLU A 69 2.63 -8.83 20.29
CA GLU A 69 3.05 -8.49 21.65
C GLU A 69 4.55 -8.23 21.78
N ASP A 70 5.36 -8.83 20.91
CA ASP A 70 6.82 -8.63 20.85
C ASP A 70 7.22 -7.37 20.07
N ARG A 71 6.26 -6.57 19.60
CA ARG A 71 6.55 -5.34 18.85
C ARG A 71 7.15 -4.30 19.78
N LYS A 72 8.24 -3.66 19.34
CA LYS A 72 8.85 -2.54 20.07
C LYS A 72 8.02 -1.26 19.88
N LYS A 73 8.24 -0.25 20.72
CA LYS A 73 7.76 1.11 20.41
C LYS A 73 8.32 1.55 19.06
N ILE A 74 7.56 2.38 18.33
CA ILE A 74 8.03 2.91 17.04
C ILE A 74 9.31 3.71 17.27
N SER A 75 10.27 3.49 16.39
CA SER A 75 11.58 4.15 16.37
C SER A 75 12.07 4.23 14.93
N PHE A 76 13.09 5.04 14.67
CA PHE A 76 13.71 5.16 13.33
C PHE A 76 14.54 3.93 12.98
N THR A 77 13.86 2.81 12.75
CA THR A 77 14.48 1.59 12.24
C THR A 77 14.70 1.71 10.73
N ARG A 78 15.53 0.82 10.18
CA ARG A 78 15.75 0.71 8.73
C ARG A 78 14.45 0.53 7.95
N PHE A 79 13.50 -0.24 8.50
CA PHE A 79 12.20 -0.49 7.85
C PHE A 79 11.28 0.73 7.91
N ILE A 80 11.22 1.45 9.04
CA ILE A 80 10.45 2.69 9.12
C ILE A 80 11.01 3.76 8.18
N MET A 81 12.34 3.90 8.10
CA MET A 81 12.98 4.81 7.14
C MET A 81 12.65 4.42 5.69
N ALA A 82 12.70 3.13 5.35
CA ALA A 82 12.31 2.65 4.03
C ALA A 82 10.83 2.94 3.71
N ALA A 83 9.92 2.73 4.68
CA ALA A 83 8.52 3.07 4.53
C ALA A 83 8.30 4.57 4.28
N ILE A 84 9.01 5.44 5.01
CA ILE A 84 8.96 6.90 4.81
C ILE A 84 9.44 7.26 3.40
N ILE A 85 10.57 6.70 2.95
CA ILE A 85 11.11 6.96 1.61
C ILE A 85 10.11 6.52 0.53
N CYS A 86 9.52 5.33 0.66
CA CYS A 86 8.49 4.86 -0.26
C CYS A 86 7.27 5.79 -0.26
N CYS A 87 6.81 6.25 0.90
CA CYS A 87 5.70 7.19 0.99
C CYS A 87 6.00 8.53 0.26
N LEU A 88 7.21 9.07 0.41
CA LEU A 88 7.61 10.29 -0.27
C LEU A 88 7.70 10.10 -1.79
N LEU A 89 8.27 8.98 -2.24
CA LEU A 89 8.32 8.64 -3.66
C LEU A 89 6.93 8.42 -4.25
N TYR A 90 6.01 7.83 -3.49
CA TYR A 90 4.62 7.68 -3.88
C TYR A 90 3.95 9.04 -4.12
N PHE A 91 4.16 10.01 -3.22
CA PHE A 91 3.64 11.36 -3.39
C PHE A 91 4.27 12.07 -4.58
N LEU A 92 5.57 11.88 -4.83
CA LEU A 92 6.23 12.39 -6.03
C LEU A 92 5.59 11.82 -7.31
N CYS A 93 5.30 10.52 -7.35
CA CYS A 93 4.61 9.90 -8.49
C CYS A 93 3.22 10.51 -8.72
N TRP A 94 2.46 10.80 -7.65
CA TRP A 94 1.18 11.50 -7.79
C TRP A 94 1.32 12.91 -8.35
N ILE A 95 2.30 13.69 -7.86
CA ILE A 95 2.58 15.03 -8.39
C ILE A 95 2.88 14.94 -9.89
N LEU A 96 3.76 14.02 -10.29
CA LEU A 96 4.10 13.78 -11.70
C LEU A 96 2.87 13.38 -12.53
N TYR A 97 2.01 12.50 -12.00
CA TYR A 97 0.77 12.12 -12.64
C TYR A 97 -0.17 13.30 -12.88
N TYR A 98 -0.31 14.19 -11.90
CA TYR A 98 -1.15 15.39 -11.99
C TYR A 98 -0.62 16.45 -12.97
N VAL A 99 0.69 16.48 -13.22
CA VAL A 99 1.29 17.29 -14.30
C VAL A 99 1.37 16.53 -15.64
N SER A 100 0.53 15.51 -15.81
CA SER A 100 0.34 14.74 -17.04
C SER A 100 1.52 13.85 -17.45
N VAL A 101 2.44 13.53 -16.53
CA VAL A 101 3.51 12.55 -16.77
C VAL A 101 2.98 11.15 -16.47
N THR A 102 2.50 10.45 -17.50
CA THR A 102 1.85 9.13 -17.39
C THR A 102 2.69 8.00 -17.97
N ASN A 103 4.02 8.08 -17.88
CA ASN A 103 4.90 7.01 -18.35
C ASN A 103 4.88 5.78 -17.42
N ALA A 104 5.37 4.64 -17.92
CA ALA A 104 5.39 3.39 -17.19
C ALA A 104 6.10 3.48 -15.82
N ILE A 105 7.15 4.30 -15.70
CA ILE A 105 7.90 4.47 -14.44
C ILE A 105 7.01 5.11 -13.37
N VAL A 106 6.27 6.17 -13.72
CA VAL A 106 5.35 6.83 -12.79
C VAL A 106 4.22 5.89 -12.38
N ILE A 107 3.62 5.17 -13.33
CA ILE A 107 2.53 4.22 -13.06
C ILE A 107 3.02 3.10 -12.13
N LEU A 108 4.17 2.49 -12.41
CA LEU A 108 4.77 1.48 -11.54
C LEU A 108 5.08 2.04 -10.15
N GLY A 109 5.54 3.29 -10.06
CA GLY A 109 5.75 3.96 -8.78
C GLY A 109 4.46 4.13 -7.97
N LEU A 110 3.36 4.55 -8.62
CA LEU A 110 2.03 4.66 -7.99
C LEU A 110 1.52 3.34 -7.44
N ILE A 111 1.93 2.20 -8.03
CA ILE A 111 1.51 0.86 -7.63
C ILE A 111 2.43 0.30 -6.52
N ILE A 112 3.74 0.38 -6.73
CA ILE A 112 4.73 -0.31 -5.90
C ILE A 112 4.96 0.41 -4.57
N PHE A 113 5.16 1.73 -4.61
CA PHE A 113 5.53 2.48 -3.41
C PHE A 113 4.52 2.44 -2.26
N PRO A 114 3.19 2.52 -2.48
CA PRO A 114 2.25 2.38 -1.36
C PRO A 114 2.27 0.96 -0.78
N CYS A 115 2.37 -0.07 -1.62
CA CYS A 115 2.49 -1.46 -1.18
C CYS A 115 3.75 -1.69 -0.33
N LEU A 116 4.90 -1.16 -0.77
CA LEU A 116 6.15 -1.24 -0.02
C LEU A 116 6.08 -0.47 1.31
N THR A 117 5.38 0.67 1.35
CA THR A 117 5.16 1.42 2.58
C THR A 117 4.44 0.56 3.62
N PHE A 118 3.35 -0.09 3.23
CA PHE A 118 2.62 -1.00 4.13
C PHE A 118 3.45 -2.22 4.52
N LEU A 119 4.17 -2.81 3.56
CA LEU A 119 4.98 -4.01 3.81
C LEU A 119 6.11 -3.74 4.80
N PHE A 120 6.89 -2.68 4.61
CA PHE A 120 7.97 -2.32 5.52
C PHE A 120 7.46 -1.94 6.91
N PHE A 121 6.33 -1.22 6.97
CA PHE A 121 5.67 -0.96 8.25
C PHE A 121 5.27 -2.28 8.94
N ALA A 122 4.57 -3.18 8.25
CA ALA A 122 4.14 -4.47 8.81
C ALA A 122 5.32 -5.32 9.31
N ILE A 123 6.43 -5.36 8.55
CA ILE A 123 7.66 -6.06 8.93
C ILE A 123 8.28 -5.45 10.19
N ASP A 124 8.37 -4.12 10.29
CA ASP A 124 8.87 -3.44 11.49
C ASP A 124 8.02 -3.79 12.73
N ARG A 125 6.69 -3.78 12.56
CA ARG A 125 5.74 -4.14 13.62
C ARG A 125 5.70 -5.64 13.91
N LYS A 126 6.42 -6.46 13.15
CA LYS A 126 6.38 -7.94 13.17
C LYS A 126 4.96 -8.49 12.96
N ASN A 127 4.14 -7.78 12.19
CA ASN A 127 2.76 -8.17 11.90
C ASN A 127 2.72 -9.06 10.66
N MET A 128 3.07 -10.34 10.85
CA MET A 128 3.07 -11.34 9.77
C MET A 128 1.66 -11.63 9.24
N ILE A 129 0.61 -11.42 10.05
CA ILE A 129 -0.78 -11.55 9.60
C ILE A 129 -1.08 -10.51 8.51
N ALA A 130 -0.58 -9.28 8.65
CA ALA A 130 -0.73 -8.24 7.63
C ALA A 130 0.20 -8.44 6.42
N VAL A 131 1.41 -8.99 6.60
CA VAL A 131 2.38 -9.21 5.50
C VAL A 131 1.80 -10.08 4.38
N ILE A 132 1.01 -11.10 4.72
CA ILE A 132 0.40 -12.01 3.73
C ILE A 132 -0.56 -11.29 2.78
N PRO A 133 -1.64 -10.64 3.25
CA PRO A 133 -2.55 -9.91 2.36
C PRO A 133 -1.87 -8.73 1.66
N ILE A 134 -0.89 -8.05 2.28
CA ILE A 134 -0.11 -6.99 1.60
C ILE A 134 0.62 -7.55 0.38
N SER A 135 1.27 -8.71 0.53
CA SER A 135 2.07 -9.31 -0.54
C SER A 135 1.18 -9.76 -1.70
N ILE A 136 0.03 -10.37 -1.40
CA ILE A 136 -0.95 -10.78 -2.43
C ILE A 136 -1.52 -9.55 -3.13
N PHE A 137 -1.93 -8.52 -2.35
CA PHE A 137 -2.40 -7.26 -2.90
C PHE A 137 -1.38 -6.63 -3.85
N MET A 138 -0.10 -6.57 -3.45
CA MET A 138 0.97 -6.01 -4.27
C MET A 138 1.10 -6.73 -5.63
N VAL A 139 1.08 -8.07 -5.64
CA VAL A 139 1.16 -8.85 -6.88
C VAL A 139 -0.06 -8.60 -7.76
N CYS A 140 -1.27 -8.65 -7.19
CA CYS A 140 -2.49 -8.37 -7.95
C CYS A 140 -2.50 -6.94 -8.50
N HIS A 141 -2.08 -5.96 -7.71
CA HIS A 141 -2.04 -4.55 -8.10
C HIS A 141 -1.00 -4.30 -9.19
N LEU A 142 0.12 -5.02 -9.17
CA LEU A 142 1.12 -5.01 -10.26
C LEU A 142 0.57 -5.60 -11.55
N ILE A 143 -0.08 -6.76 -11.50
CA ILE A 143 -0.70 -7.38 -12.67
C ILE A 143 -1.74 -6.42 -13.27
N TYR A 144 -2.63 -5.86 -12.44
CA TYR A 144 -3.61 -4.87 -12.84
C TYR A 144 -2.96 -3.69 -13.56
N GLY A 145 -1.96 -3.05 -12.95
CA GLY A 145 -1.38 -1.84 -13.53
C GLY A 145 -0.56 -2.09 -14.80
N ILE A 146 0.14 -3.22 -14.89
CA ILE A 146 0.88 -3.58 -16.11
C ILE A 146 -0.11 -3.86 -17.25
N VAL A 147 -1.12 -4.70 -17.01
CA VAL A 147 -2.05 -5.16 -18.05
C VAL A 147 -2.98 -4.05 -18.53
N ASN A 148 -3.41 -3.13 -17.66
CA ASN A 148 -4.37 -2.10 -18.03
C ASN A 148 -3.74 -0.78 -18.52
N TYR A 149 -2.50 -0.48 -18.14
CA TYR A 149 -1.93 0.85 -18.38
C TYR A 149 -0.54 0.86 -19.04
N ILE A 150 0.11 -0.29 -19.18
CA ILE A 150 1.46 -0.37 -19.75
C ILE A 150 1.47 -1.17 -21.06
N ILE A 151 0.73 -2.29 -21.09
CA ILE A 151 0.52 -3.13 -22.29
C ILE A 151 -0.73 -2.63 -23.02
#